data_AF-A0A7S2FWF1-F1
#
_entry.id   AF-A0A7S2FWF1-F1
#
_cell.length_a   1.000
_cell.length_b   1.000
_cell.length_c   1.000
_cell.angle_alpha   90.00
_cell.angle_beta   90.00
_cell.angle_gamma   90.00
#
_symmetry.space_group_name_H-M   'P 1'
#
loop_
_entity.id
_entity.type
_entity.pdbx_description
1 polymer ?
#
loop_
_entity_poly.entity_id
_entity_poly.type
_entity_poly.pdbx_seq_one_letter_code
_entity_poly.pdbx_strand_id
1 'polypeptide(L)'
;GISSILVIGGAGDYFDVCDAVVMMDCYAPHDRTEDAKAIAEQYASSMPSVGATAAMPPPPPGGSASSLSAPFRDLGARWPVSSSLSAEGGKVAARGLGKVQYGERDLDLTGVEQLIEESQTRAIADAIALLSRPPGRMTLGQALDWLEAEIDEKGLDVLSPGMNNGFFSRPRRQELLAAVSRLRGARFEAQGGDAEAKRPKVGGGSAAQDGW
;
A
#
# COMPACT_ATOMS: atom_id res chain seq x y z
N GLY A 1 7.41 -10.66 14.34
CA GLY A 1 8.37 -10.32 13.27
C GLY A 1 7.72 -10.53 11.92
N ILE A 2 8.36 -10.08 10.84
CA ILE A 2 7.95 -10.36 9.45
C ILE A 2 9.01 -11.29 8.87
N SER A 3 8.60 -12.48 8.44
CA SER A 3 9.48 -13.40 7.73
C SER A 3 9.50 -13.05 6.24
N SER A 4 10.65 -13.19 5.61
CA SER A 4 10.86 -12.91 4.19
C SER A 4 11.46 -14.13 3.51
N ILE A 5 10.91 -14.50 2.35
CA ILE A 5 11.49 -15.50 1.46
C ILE A 5 11.95 -14.76 0.21
N LEU A 6 13.22 -14.92 -0.16
CA LEU A 6 13.83 -14.24 -1.29
C LEU A 6 14.46 -15.26 -2.23
N VAL A 7 14.18 -15.14 -3.52
CA VAL A 7 14.86 -15.92 -4.56
C VAL A 7 16.03 -15.10 -5.08
N ILE A 8 17.25 -15.62 -4.92
CA ILE A 8 18.51 -15.00 -5.34
C ILE A 8 19.33 -15.98 -6.18
N GLY A 9 20.13 -15.46 -7.11
CA GLY A 9 21.02 -16.30 -7.94
C GLY A 9 22.41 -15.70 -8.21
N GLY A 10 22.59 -14.39 -8.04
CA GLY A 10 23.86 -13.70 -8.36
C GLY A 10 24.43 -12.83 -7.24
N ALA A 11 23.82 -12.82 -6.06
CA ALA A 11 24.27 -12.01 -4.92
C ALA A 11 24.28 -12.88 -3.65
N GLY A 12 25.43 -12.98 -2.99
CA GLY A 12 25.62 -13.70 -1.73
C GLY A 12 25.49 -12.82 -0.48
N ASP A 13 25.19 -11.54 -0.66
CA ASP A 13 25.19 -10.51 0.40
C ASP A 13 24.15 -10.74 1.50
N TYR A 14 23.24 -11.70 1.34
CA TYR A 14 22.21 -12.05 2.32
C TYR A 14 22.60 -13.26 3.19
N PHE A 15 23.67 -13.99 2.86
CA PHE A 15 24.05 -15.20 3.59
C PHE A 15 24.36 -14.96 5.07
N ASP A 16 24.80 -13.76 5.42
CA ASP A 16 25.12 -13.35 6.80
C ASP A 16 23.87 -13.14 7.66
N VAL A 17 22.79 -12.60 7.09
CA VAL A 17 21.54 -12.25 7.78
C VAL A 17 20.45 -13.31 7.64
N CYS A 18 20.57 -14.26 6.71
CA CYS A 18 19.56 -15.29 6.47
C CYS A 18 19.52 -16.36 7.58
N ASP A 19 18.30 -16.69 8.02
CA ASP A 19 18.07 -17.82 8.94
C ASP A 19 18.26 -19.18 8.25
N ALA A 20 17.83 -19.30 6.99
CA ALA A 20 17.87 -20.53 6.18
C ALA A 20 18.18 -20.22 4.71
N VAL A 21 18.93 -21.11 4.06
CA VAL A 21 19.27 -21.03 2.63
C VAL A 21 18.91 -22.34 1.94
N VAL A 22 17.98 -22.26 1.00
CA VAL A 22 17.57 -23.41 0.17
C VAL A 22 18.08 -23.18 -1.25
N MET A 23 18.93 -24.10 -1.71
CA MET A 23 19.43 -24.12 -3.08
C MET A 23 18.60 -25.09 -3.91
N MET A 24 18.19 -24.68 -5.10
CA MET A 24 17.47 -25.53 -6.06
C MET A 24 18.45 -26.01 -7.14
N ASP A 25 18.69 -27.32 -7.22
CA ASP A 25 19.50 -27.94 -8.28
C ASP A 25 18.66 -29.00 -9.01
N CYS A 26 18.57 -28.91 -10.33
CA CYS A 26 17.70 -29.79 -11.13
C CYS A 26 16.28 -30.01 -10.54
N TYR A 27 15.67 -28.95 -10.00
CA TYR A 27 14.37 -28.96 -9.30
C TYR A 27 14.33 -29.76 -7.98
N ALA A 28 15.49 -30.17 -7.45
CA ALA A 28 15.63 -30.75 -6.12
C ALA A 28 16.08 -29.66 -5.12
N PRO A 29 15.37 -29.49 -3.99
CA PRO A 29 15.78 -28.57 -2.94
C PRO A 29 16.87 -29.17 -2.06
N HIS A 30 17.87 -28.36 -1.73
CA HIS A 30 18.95 -28.71 -0.81
C HIS A 30 19.10 -27.62 0.24
N ASP A 31 19.12 -28.01 1.52
CA ASP A 31 19.51 -27.10 2.60
C ASP A 31 21.01 -26.82 2.48
N ARG A 32 21.36 -25.56 2.28
CA ARG A 32 22.72 -25.05 2.15
C ARG A 32 23.01 -23.95 3.17
N THR A 33 22.29 -23.97 4.29
CA THR A 33 22.41 -22.95 5.34
C THR A 33 23.82 -22.93 5.95
N GLU A 34 24.40 -24.09 6.25
CA GLU A 34 25.76 -24.19 6.80
C GLU A 34 26.82 -23.72 5.79
N ASP A 35 26.70 -24.16 4.54
CA ASP A 35 27.61 -23.75 3.45
C ASP A 35 27.57 -22.23 3.22
N ALA A 36 26.36 -21.64 3.22
CA ALA A 36 26.17 -20.21 3.07
C ALA A 36 26.83 -19.41 4.20
N LYS A 37 26.68 -19.86 5.46
CA LYS A 37 27.33 -19.22 6.61
C LYS A 37 28.85 -19.34 6.56
N ALA A 38 29.37 -20.50 6.15
CA ALA A 38 30.80 -20.69 5.95
C ALA A 38 31.38 -19.74 4.88
N ILE A 39 30.65 -19.51 3.79
CA ILE A 39 31.03 -18.53 2.75
C ILE A 39 30.98 -17.12 3.32
N ALA A 40 29.91 -16.74 4.03
CA ALA A 40 29.79 -15.43 4.64
C ALA A 40 30.97 -15.12 5.57
N GLU A 41 31.38 -16.09 6.40
CA GLU A 41 32.55 -15.97 7.29
C GLU A 41 33.87 -15.80 6.53
N GLN A 42 34.08 -16.56 5.44
CA GLN A 42 35.29 -16.45 4.61
C GLN A 42 35.42 -15.06 3.97
N TYR A 43 34.32 -14.49 3.50
CA TYR A 43 34.32 -13.21 2.79
C TYR A 43 34.03 -11.99 3.68
N ALA A 44 33.65 -12.19 4.95
CA ALA A 44 33.49 -11.11 5.93
C ALA A 44 34.74 -10.26 6.11
N SER A 45 35.93 -10.82 5.85
CA SER A 45 37.22 -10.11 5.93
C SER A 45 37.55 -9.28 4.68
N SER A 46 36.87 -9.54 3.56
CA SER A 46 37.19 -8.98 2.23
C SER A 46 36.21 -7.90 1.78
N MET A 47 35.06 -7.79 2.44
CA MET A 47 34.07 -6.75 2.20
C MET A 47 34.19 -5.68 3.29
N PRO A 48 34.35 -4.39 2.94
CA PRO A 48 33.99 -3.34 3.88
C PRO A 48 32.53 -3.59 4.27
N SER A 49 32.24 -3.62 5.56
CA SER A 49 30.87 -3.70 6.08
C SER A 49 29.97 -2.73 5.31
N VAL A 50 29.11 -3.26 4.43
CA VAL A 50 27.93 -2.54 3.93
C VAL A 50 26.79 -2.83 4.91
N GLY A 51 27.08 -2.61 6.19
CA GLY A 51 26.26 -3.10 7.29
C GLY A 51 26.67 -2.50 8.63
N ALA A 52 27.05 -1.21 8.62
CA ALA A 52 27.06 -0.23 9.71
C ALA A 52 28.15 0.80 9.41
N THR A 53 27.76 2.03 9.05
CA THR A 53 28.65 3.23 9.03
C THR A 53 29.70 3.35 7.92
N ALA A 54 29.47 2.86 6.70
CA ALA A 54 30.10 3.51 5.55
C ALA A 54 29.41 4.87 5.36
N ALA A 55 30.06 5.93 5.83
CA ALA A 55 29.59 7.30 5.76
C ALA A 55 29.16 7.65 4.32
N MET A 56 27.84 7.65 4.10
CA MET A 56 27.24 8.48 3.06
C MET A 56 27.87 9.87 3.18
N PRO A 57 28.23 10.54 2.06
CA PRO A 57 28.66 11.93 2.13
C PRO A 57 27.63 12.72 2.95
N PRO A 58 28.07 13.61 3.86
CA PRO A 58 27.15 14.34 4.72
C PRO A 58 26.07 14.99 3.85
N PRO A 59 24.78 14.86 4.22
CA PRO A 59 23.72 15.49 3.45
C PRO A 59 24.03 16.99 3.33
N PRO A 60 23.68 17.62 2.19
CA PRO A 60 23.87 19.05 2.02
C PRO A 60 23.25 19.78 3.24
N PRO A 61 23.88 20.85 3.76
CA PRO A 61 23.38 21.56 4.92
C PRO A 61 21.92 22.00 4.66
N GLY A 62 20.98 21.33 5.33
CA GLY A 62 19.53 21.44 5.09
C GLY A 62 18.79 20.10 4.97
N GLY A 63 19.49 18.98 4.75
CA GLY A 63 18.91 17.63 4.74
C GLY A 63 19.01 16.93 6.10
N SER A 64 17.89 16.66 6.74
CA SER A 64 17.83 15.90 8.01
C SER A 64 18.44 14.50 7.85
N ALA A 65 19.53 14.24 8.58
CA ALA A 65 20.20 12.95 8.69
C ALA A 65 19.41 11.95 9.55
N SER A 66 18.27 11.45 9.04
CA SER A 66 17.47 10.41 9.70
C SER A 66 17.12 9.22 8.81
N SER A 67 17.91 8.99 7.75
CA SER A 67 17.73 7.85 6.86
C SER A 67 18.41 6.61 7.47
N LEU A 68 17.59 5.64 7.89
CA LEU A 68 17.91 4.25 8.31
C LEU A 68 18.01 3.94 9.82
N SER A 69 18.15 4.92 10.72
CA SER A 69 18.02 4.69 12.18
C SER A 69 16.80 5.38 12.79
N ALA A 70 15.96 6.03 11.99
CA ALA A 70 14.62 6.33 12.46
C ALA A 70 13.86 5.00 12.51
N PRO A 71 13.21 4.63 13.64
CA PRO A 71 12.14 3.63 13.55
C PRO A 71 11.22 4.07 12.41
N PHE A 72 10.70 3.11 11.63
CA PHE A 72 9.68 3.40 10.61
C PHE A 72 8.80 4.52 11.15
N ARG A 73 8.87 5.71 10.54
CA ARG A 73 8.16 6.88 11.07
C ARG A 73 6.74 6.44 11.33
N ASP A 74 6.23 6.69 12.53
CA ASP A 74 4.81 6.51 12.76
C ASP A 74 4.10 7.43 11.76
N LEU A 75 3.57 6.84 10.69
CA LEU A 75 3.04 7.58 9.54
C LEU A 75 1.72 8.27 9.88
N GLY A 76 1.27 8.17 11.14
CA GLY A 76 -0.01 8.63 11.62
C GLY A 76 -1.15 7.85 10.96
N ALA A 77 -2.30 7.81 11.61
CA ALA A 77 -3.46 7.23 10.97
C ALA A 77 -3.85 8.09 9.75
N ARG A 78 -4.11 7.43 8.62
CA ARG A 78 -4.55 8.08 7.39
C ARG A 78 -5.99 7.72 7.06
N TRP A 79 -6.76 8.74 6.73
CA TRP A 79 -8.16 8.63 6.36
C TRP A 79 -8.27 8.79 4.84
N PRO A 80 -8.85 7.80 4.11
CA PRO A 80 -9.12 7.96 2.71
C PRO A 80 -10.16 9.07 2.51
N VAL A 81 -9.92 9.93 1.53
CA VAL A 81 -10.91 10.93 1.13
C VAL A 81 -11.97 10.22 0.29
N SER A 82 -13.19 10.09 0.81
CA SER A 82 -14.28 9.32 0.18
C SER A 82 -14.52 9.71 -1.29
N SER A 83 -14.49 11.00 -1.61
CA SER A 83 -14.65 11.48 -3.00
C SER A 83 -13.52 11.03 -3.93
N SER A 84 -12.32 10.82 -3.40
CA SER A 84 -11.16 10.39 -4.19
C SER A 84 -11.19 8.90 -4.56
N LEU A 85 -11.91 8.09 -3.78
CA LEU A 85 -12.12 6.66 -4.03
C LEU A 85 -13.37 6.39 -4.88
N SER A 86 -14.23 7.39 -5.07
CA SER A 86 -15.45 7.25 -5.87
C SER A 86 -15.13 7.08 -7.35
N ALA A 87 -15.95 6.28 -8.05
CA ALA A 87 -15.91 6.18 -9.51
C ALA A 87 -16.57 7.39 -10.22
N GLU A 88 -16.90 8.46 -9.48
CA GLU A 88 -17.52 9.70 -10.00
C GLU A 88 -18.84 9.45 -10.76
N GLY A 89 -19.57 8.40 -10.40
CA GLY A 89 -20.80 7.98 -11.08
C GLY A 89 -20.58 7.23 -12.39
N GLY A 90 -19.31 7.00 -12.78
CA GLY A 90 -18.95 6.19 -13.93
C GLY A 90 -19.06 4.69 -13.68
N LYS A 91 -18.92 3.91 -14.74
CA LYS A 91 -19.08 2.45 -14.72
C LYS A 91 -17.94 1.77 -13.95
N VAL A 92 -18.29 0.85 -13.07
CA VAL A 92 -17.34 -0.07 -12.41
C VAL A 92 -17.50 -1.44 -13.06
N ALA A 93 -16.43 -1.96 -13.67
CA ALA A 93 -16.46 -3.27 -14.33
C ALA A 93 -15.07 -3.90 -14.39
N ALA A 94 -14.97 -5.16 -13.95
CA ALA A 94 -13.81 -5.98 -14.25
C ALA A 94 -13.70 -6.24 -15.77
N ARG A 95 -12.47 -6.22 -16.28
CA ARG A 95 -12.11 -6.43 -17.69
C ARG A 95 -11.09 -7.58 -17.78
N GLY A 96 -11.45 -8.73 -17.23
CA GLY A 96 -10.56 -9.89 -17.09
C GLY A 96 -9.74 -9.87 -15.79
N LEU A 97 -8.75 -10.76 -15.73
CA LEU A 97 -7.89 -10.91 -14.56
C LEU A 97 -6.99 -9.69 -14.38
N GLY A 98 -7.12 -9.02 -13.24
CA GLY A 98 -6.23 -7.92 -12.86
C GLY A 98 -6.44 -6.61 -13.61
N LYS A 99 -7.55 -6.42 -14.33
CA LYS A 99 -7.89 -5.13 -14.95
C LYS A 99 -9.31 -4.73 -14.59
N VAL A 100 -9.48 -3.49 -14.15
CA VAL A 100 -10.78 -2.94 -13.77
C VAL A 100 -10.96 -1.59 -14.43
N GLN A 101 -12.07 -1.41 -15.14
CA GLN A 101 -12.57 -0.09 -15.50
C GLN A 101 -13.29 0.49 -14.29
N TYR A 102 -12.79 1.61 -13.77
CA TYR A 102 -13.29 2.26 -12.57
C TYR A 102 -13.64 3.73 -12.88
N GLY A 103 -14.88 3.94 -13.32
CA GLY A 103 -15.32 5.20 -13.89
C GLY A 103 -14.59 5.48 -15.22
N GLU A 104 -13.98 6.65 -15.31
CA GLU A 104 -13.13 7.05 -16.45
C GLU A 104 -11.67 6.59 -16.29
N ARG A 105 -11.35 5.86 -15.22
CA ARG A 105 -9.98 5.44 -14.90
C ARG A 105 -9.82 3.94 -15.09
N ASP A 106 -8.66 3.53 -15.56
CA ASP A 106 -8.26 2.14 -15.53
C ASP A 106 -7.47 1.85 -14.26
N LEU A 107 -7.91 0.83 -13.53
CA LEU A 107 -7.22 0.25 -12.39
C LEU A 107 -6.54 -1.04 -12.84
N ASP A 108 -5.21 -0.99 -12.86
CA ASP A 108 -4.34 -2.10 -13.25
C ASP A 108 -3.83 -2.82 -11.99
N LEU A 109 -4.22 -4.08 -11.84
CA LEU A 109 -3.84 -5.00 -10.77
C LEU A 109 -2.96 -6.15 -11.28
N THR A 110 -2.40 -6.06 -12.50
CA THR A 110 -1.51 -7.10 -13.05
C THR A 110 -0.27 -7.34 -12.19
N GLY A 111 0.21 -6.31 -11.47
CA GLY A 111 1.27 -6.44 -10.46
C GLY A 111 0.83 -7.03 -9.12
N VAL A 112 -0.40 -7.55 -9.00
CA VAL A 112 -0.90 -8.30 -7.84
C VAL A 112 -1.06 -9.76 -8.26
N GLU A 113 0.08 -10.42 -8.48
CA GLU A 113 0.18 -11.76 -9.11
C GLU A 113 -0.60 -12.86 -8.36
N GLN A 114 -0.91 -12.65 -7.08
CA GLN A 114 -1.67 -13.61 -6.29
C GLN A 114 -3.19 -13.59 -6.57
N LEU A 115 -3.67 -12.67 -7.42
CA LEU A 115 -5.03 -12.73 -7.96
C LEU A 115 -5.11 -13.83 -9.01
N ILE A 116 -6.00 -14.79 -8.82
CA ILE A 116 -6.11 -15.99 -9.67
C ILE A 116 -7.38 -15.98 -10.51
N GLU A 117 -8.44 -15.29 -10.05
CA GLU A 117 -9.74 -15.30 -10.72
C GLU A 117 -10.28 -13.89 -11.06
N GLU A 118 -11.03 -13.80 -12.16
CA GLU A 118 -11.74 -12.58 -12.53
C GLU A 118 -12.85 -12.23 -11.53
N SER A 119 -13.46 -13.23 -10.90
CA SER A 119 -14.46 -13.07 -9.82
C SER A 119 -13.91 -12.28 -8.63
N GLN A 120 -12.64 -12.50 -8.25
CA GLN A 120 -11.94 -11.70 -7.24
C GLN A 120 -11.74 -10.26 -7.72
N THR A 121 -11.32 -10.10 -8.99
CA THR A 121 -11.13 -8.77 -9.59
C THR A 121 -12.44 -7.97 -9.60
N ARG A 122 -13.57 -8.62 -9.87
CA ARG A 122 -14.91 -8.03 -9.79
C ARG A 122 -15.28 -7.65 -8.36
N ALA A 123 -15.08 -8.55 -7.41
CA ALA A 123 -15.32 -8.28 -5.99
C ALA A 123 -14.48 -7.10 -5.47
N ILE A 124 -13.22 -6.98 -5.90
CA ILE A 124 -12.35 -5.84 -5.55
C ILE A 124 -12.92 -4.53 -6.09
N ALA A 125 -13.38 -4.51 -7.34
CA ALA A 125 -13.95 -3.31 -7.96
C ALA A 125 -15.17 -2.80 -7.17
N ASP A 126 -16.09 -3.69 -6.83
CA ASP A 126 -17.30 -3.36 -6.08
C ASP A 126 -17.00 -3.04 -4.61
N ALA A 127 -16.02 -3.71 -4.01
CA ALA A 127 -15.52 -3.38 -2.67
C ALA A 127 -14.95 -1.96 -2.59
N ILE A 128 -14.16 -1.51 -3.57
CA ILE A 128 -13.65 -0.13 -3.60
C ILE A 128 -14.82 0.87 -3.74
N ALA A 129 -15.82 0.54 -4.57
CA ALA A 129 -17.01 1.36 -4.74
C ALA A 129 -17.83 1.45 -3.43
N LEU A 130 -17.88 0.39 -2.64
CA LEU A 130 -18.50 0.38 -1.31
C LEU A 130 -17.66 1.19 -0.29
N LEU A 131 -16.34 1.02 -0.28
CA LEU A 131 -15.41 1.77 0.57
C LEU A 131 -15.39 3.28 0.28
N SER A 132 -15.86 3.71 -0.90
CA SER A 132 -16.05 5.14 -1.20
C SER A 132 -17.18 5.78 -0.39
N ARG A 133 -18.07 4.98 0.22
CA ARG A 133 -19.22 5.40 1.02
C ARG A 133 -19.24 4.67 2.38
N PRO A 134 -18.20 4.83 3.21
CA PRO A 134 -18.14 4.16 4.50
C PRO A 134 -19.20 4.73 5.47
N PRO A 135 -19.59 3.99 6.53
CA PRO A 135 -20.60 4.46 7.50
C PRO A 135 -20.14 5.63 8.39
N GLY A 136 -18.93 6.15 8.17
CA GLY A 136 -18.38 7.31 8.87
C GLY A 136 -16.94 7.59 8.46
N ARG A 137 -16.32 8.59 9.11
CA ARG A 137 -14.88 8.87 8.95
C ARG A 137 -14.09 7.79 9.66
N MET A 138 -13.29 7.04 8.90
CA MET A 138 -12.51 5.92 9.39
C MET A 138 -11.18 5.84 8.66
N THR A 139 -10.19 5.24 9.30
CA THR A 139 -8.91 4.92 8.65
C THR A 139 -9.11 3.83 7.59
N LEU A 140 -8.16 3.70 6.66
CA LEU A 140 -8.23 2.60 5.69
C LEU A 140 -8.25 1.22 6.37
N GLY A 141 -7.53 1.06 7.48
CA GLY A 141 -7.55 -0.17 8.27
C GLY A 141 -8.95 -0.48 8.82
N GLN A 142 -9.56 0.49 9.49
CA GLN A 142 -10.92 0.36 10.03
C GLN A 142 -11.98 0.16 8.95
N ALA A 143 -11.83 0.79 7.79
CA ALA A 143 -12.74 0.59 6.66
C ALA A 143 -12.69 -0.83 6.12
N LEU A 144 -11.50 -1.43 6.09
CA LEU A 144 -11.34 -2.84 5.73
C LEU A 144 -11.87 -3.76 6.83
N ASP A 145 -11.62 -3.46 8.10
CA ASP A 145 -12.18 -4.25 9.22
C ASP A 145 -13.72 -4.27 9.16
N TRP A 146 -14.33 -3.10 8.89
CA TRP A 146 -15.77 -2.98 8.69
C TRP A 146 -16.24 -3.79 7.47
N LEU A 147 -15.59 -3.64 6.32
CA LEU A 147 -15.94 -4.36 5.11
C LEU A 147 -15.84 -5.89 5.30
N GLU A 148 -14.78 -6.36 5.97
CA GLU A 148 -14.60 -7.78 6.29
C GLU A 148 -15.73 -8.28 7.18
N ALA A 149 -16.13 -7.52 8.21
CA ALA A 149 -17.26 -7.86 9.07
C ALA A 149 -18.60 -7.91 8.30
N GLU A 150 -18.84 -6.97 7.39
CA GLU A 150 -20.03 -6.98 6.53
C GLU A 150 -20.07 -8.21 5.62
N ILE A 151 -18.93 -8.58 5.02
CA ILE A 151 -18.81 -9.79 4.19
C ILE A 151 -18.99 -11.05 5.03
N ASP A 152 -18.49 -11.09 6.25
CA ASP A 152 -18.62 -12.25 7.15
C ASP A 152 -20.07 -12.45 7.63
N GLU A 153 -20.80 -11.36 7.90
CA GLU A 153 -22.18 -11.41 8.36
C GLU A 153 -23.18 -11.66 7.22
N LYS A 154 -23.03 -10.98 6.09
CA LYS A 154 -24.04 -10.90 5.02
C LYS A 154 -23.62 -11.62 3.74
N GLY A 155 -22.39 -12.13 3.68
CA GLY A 155 -21.81 -12.72 2.47
C GLY A 155 -21.34 -11.67 1.46
N LEU A 156 -20.85 -12.15 0.31
CA LEU A 156 -20.28 -11.30 -0.74
C LEU A 156 -21.31 -10.44 -1.47
N ASP A 157 -22.60 -10.76 -1.37
CA ASP A 157 -23.67 -9.98 -1.99
C ASP A 157 -23.77 -8.55 -1.41
N VAL A 158 -23.19 -8.29 -0.24
CA VAL A 158 -23.10 -6.93 0.35
C VAL A 158 -22.31 -5.96 -0.56
N LEU A 159 -21.42 -6.48 -1.41
CA LEU A 159 -20.64 -5.67 -2.36
C LEU A 159 -21.52 -5.11 -3.48
N SER A 160 -22.65 -5.76 -3.79
CA SER A 160 -23.58 -5.32 -4.84
C SER A 160 -25.03 -5.32 -4.34
N PRO A 161 -25.42 -4.37 -3.46
CA PRO A 161 -26.76 -4.34 -2.89
C PRO A 161 -27.84 -4.27 -3.98
N GLY A 162 -28.80 -5.19 -3.93
CA GLY A 162 -29.90 -5.28 -4.90
C GLY A 162 -29.62 -6.14 -6.13
N MET A 163 -28.42 -6.72 -6.24
CA MET A 163 -28.08 -7.69 -7.27
C MET A 163 -27.38 -8.91 -6.65
N ASN A 164 -28.05 -10.05 -6.64
CA ASN A 164 -27.43 -11.31 -6.18
C ASN A 164 -26.41 -11.73 -7.23
N ASN A 165 -25.13 -11.51 -6.95
CA ASN A 165 -24.07 -11.67 -7.93
C ASN A 165 -23.27 -12.93 -7.57
N GLY A 166 -23.70 -14.07 -8.13
CA GLY A 166 -23.01 -15.36 -7.96
C GLY A 166 -21.63 -15.45 -8.61
N PHE A 167 -21.07 -14.32 -9.05
CA PHE A 167 -19.78 -14.23 -9.73
C PHE A 167 -18.69 -13.54 -8.89
N PHE A 168 -18.86 -13.49 -7.57
CA PHE A 168 -17.85 -13.00 -6.63
C PHE A 168 -17.07 -14.14 -5.98
N SER A 169 -15.76 -13.95 -5.88
CA SER A 169 -14.87 -14.73 -5.03
C SER A 169 -14.24 -13.77 -4.03
N ARG A 170 -14.18 -14.14 -2.75
CA ARG A 170 -13.70 -13.25 -1.69
C ARG A 170 -12.23 -12.86 -1.93
N PRO A 171 -11.91 -11.57 -2.11
CA PRO A 171 -10.53 -11.11 -2.17
C PRO A 171 -9.93 -11.03 -0.77
N ARG A 172 -8.61 -11.16 -0.67
CA ARG A 172 -7.87 -10.94 0.57
C ARG A 172 -7.74 -9.45 0.84
N ARG A 173 -7.64 -9.09 2.13
CA ARG A 173 -7.39 -7.71 2.56
C ARG A 173 -6.21 -7.05 1.85
N GLN A 174 -5.13 -7.79 1.63
CA GLN A 174 -3.93 -7.29 0.97
C GLN A 174 -4.19 -6.94 -0.50
N GLU A 175 -5.07 -7.68 -1.18
CA GLU A 175 -5.47 -7.40 -2.56
C GLU A 175 -6.31 -6.13 -2.64
N LEU A 176 -7.24 -5.93 -1.69
CA LEU A 176 -8.00 -4.69 -1.54
C LEU A 176 -7.08 -3.48 -1.29
N LEU A 177 -6.12 -3.62 -0.36
CA LEU A 177 -5.12 -2.58 -0.07
C LEU A 177 -4.26 -2.26 -1.30
N ALA A 178 -3.81 -3.29 -2.01
CA ALA A 178 -3.00 -3.16 -3.21
C ALA A 178 -3.77 -2.44 -4.33
N ALA A 179 -5.07 -2.71 -4.45
CA ALA A 179 -5.95 -2.08 -5.42
C ALA A 179 -6.23 -0.61 -5.08
N VAL A 180 -6.57 -0.31 -3.83
CA VAL A 180 -6.75 1.08 -3.35
C VAL A 180 -5.46 1.90 -3.55
N SER A 181 -4.29 1.29 -3.30
CA SER A 181 -2.99 1.94 -3.47
C SER A 181 -2.61 2.19 -4.94
N ARG A 182 -3.21 1.45 -5.88
CA ARG A 182 -3.02 1.61 -7.34
C ARG A 182 -4.10 2.48 -7.99
N LEU A 183 -5.16 2.82 -7.25
CA LEU A 183 -6.22 3.68 -7.74
C LEU A 183 -5.69 5.10 -7.98
N ARG A 184 -5.57 5.47 -9.24
CA ARG A 184 -5.11 6.81 -9.62
C ARG A 184 -6.08 7.86 -9.07
N GLY A 185 -5.53 8.85 -8.38
CA GLY A 185 -6.31 9.92 -7.77
C GLY A 185 -6.81 9.63 -6.35
N ALA A 186 -6.57 8.45 -5.78
CA ALA A 186 -6.82 8.18 -4.37
C ALA A 186 -6.02 9.16 -3.49
N ARG A 187 -6.70 9.79 -2.54
CA ARG A 187 -6.12 10.75 -1.59
C ARG A 187 -6.32 10.26 -0.17
N PHE A 188 -5.30 10.52 0.64
CA PHE A 188 -5.27 10.18 2.04
C PHE A 188 -4.83 11.38 2.82
N GLU A 189 -5.60 11.73 3.84
CA GLU A 189 -5.28 12.84 4.71
C GLU A 189 -4.82 12.29 6.08
N ALA A 190 -3.92 12.99 6.75
CA ALA A 190 -3.32 12.54 8.01
C ALA A 190 -4.18 12.97 9.20
N GLN A 191 -4.24 12.14 10.24
CA GLN A 191 -4.87 12.48 11.52
C GLN A 191 -4.02 13.57 12.22
N GLY A 192 -4.21 14.83 11.84
CA GLY A 192 -3.46 15.97 12.38
C GLY A 192 -3.34 17.19 11.45
N GLY A 193 -3.81 17.12 10.20
CA GLY A 193 -3.67 18.22 9.23
C GLY A 193 -4.62 19.40 9.37
N ASP A 194 -5.66 19.31 10.21
CA ASP A 194 -6.74 20.32 10.31
C ASP A 194 -6.55 21.33 11.46
N ALA A 195 -5.32 21.72 11.79
CA ALA A 195 -5.06 22.81 12.74
C ALA A 195 -4.54 24.11 12.11
N GLU A 196 -4.14 24.11 10.83
CA GLU A 196 -3.48 25.29 10.24
C GLU A 196 -3.98 25.61 8.82
N ALA A 197 -5.27 25.94 8.71
CA ALA A 197 -5.81 26.63 7.53
C ALA A 197 -6.96 27.60 7.88
N LYS A 198 -6.87 28.31 9.02
CA LYS A 198 -7.60 29.57 9.22
C LYS A 198 -6.68 30.73 8.87
N ARG A 199 -6.50 30.99 7.56
CA ARG A 199 -6.03 32.30 7.11
C ARG A 199 -7.07 33.34 7.53
N PRO A 200 -6.71 34.40 8.29
CA PRO A 200 -7.67 35.46 8.61
C PRO A 200 -8.12 36.13 7.30
N LYS A 201 -9.44 36.30 7.16
CA LYS A 201 -10.04 37.16 6.12
C LYS A 201 -9.39 38.54 6.25
N VAL A 202 -8.65 38.95 5.23
CA VAL A 202 -8.27 40.36 5.06
C VAL A 202 -9.58 41.12 4.86
N GLY A 203 -10.00 41.83 5.91
CA GLY A 203 -11.15 42.70 5.87
C GLY A 203 -10.90 43.82 4.87
N GLY A 204 -11.70 43.86 3.80
CA GLY A 204 -11.82 45.04 2.96
C GLY A 204 -12.47 46.16 3.77
N GLY A 205 -11.64 47.05 4.31
CA GLY A 205 -12.05 48.31 4.90
C GLY A 205 -11.99 49.40 3.83
N SER A 206 -13.16 49.78 3.33
CA SER A 206 -13.38 51.01 2.58
C SER A 206 -13.09 52.22 3.47
N ALA A 207 -12.24 53.13 3.01
CA ALA A 207 -12.11 54.50 3.49
C ALA A 207 -11.90 55.38 2.25
N ALA A 208 -12.97 56.00 1.76
CA ALA A 208 -13.28 57.40 2.01
C ALA A 208 -12.26 58.34 1.32
N GLN A 209 -12.63 58.75 0.12
CA GLN A 209 -12.13 59.97 -0.51
C GLN A 209 -12.73 61.16 0.25
N ASP A 210 -11.87 62.03 0.79
CA ASP A 210 -12.16 63.42 1.14
C ASP A 210 -10.95 64.28 0.74
N GLY A 211 -11.21 65.50 0.27
CA GLY A 211 -10.34 66.40 -0.50
C GLY A 211 -8.98 66.78 0.13
N TRP A 212 -8.10 67.51 -0.54
CA TRP A 212 -8.28 68.68 -1.41
C TRP A 212 -7.54 68.57 -2.74
#